data_AF-A0A427AW39-F1
#
_entry.id   AF-A0A427AW39-F1
#
_cell.length_a   1.000
_cell.length_b   1.000
_cell.length_c   1.000
_cell.angle_alpha   90.00
_cell.angle_beta   90.00
_cell.angle_gamma   90.00
#
_symmetry.space_group_name_H-M   'P 1'
#
loop_
_entity.id
_entity.type
_entity.pdbx_description
1 polymer ?
#
loop_
_entity_poly.entity_id
_entity_poly.type
_entity_poly.pdbx_seq_one_letter_code
_entity_poly.pdbx_strand_id
1 'polypeptide(L)'
;MKNLALAASGKDNNQTYQGDSYIQPLILRLLVTWLAECPNAVYCLLEAPAHLTYLLNLVSNPHASACVQGLAAVVLGECVLYNKSSENNRDAFSVADALSQKVGLTSFFLKFDELRKSLLDLATLGQHRKPLSRSSTASMADAQEVDNDDANQKHEHPVIVESFDPMFIKFIERLETDIRESILGIFSNTKNKVTVLPAELEQRDKETDGDYIKRLKDFVEKQCNEMQVSASECRNATLAEELVRTGGGTPSNPSQSAGSGKERVLTETLRQDLQEATRRIEILKSEKAKIEAEANNYRTLATKLESDLKSLSDAYTSLEQSNFHLEAEVKAIRKGGDAPYPDVEAIRAEAREEAEKESEAELNDLLVCLGQEQSKVEKLSSRLIELGEDVDFLLEGIGDDTALGEDDEDDNDDK
;
A
#
# COMPACT_ATOMS: atom_id res chain seq x y z
N MET A 1 -22.07 -45.81 22.88
CA MET A 1 -22.96 -46.12 21.72
C MET A 1 -24.20 -46.83 22.22
N LYS A 2 -25.37 -46.51 21.64
CA LYS A 2 -26.75 -46.82 22.06
C LYS A 2 -27.33 -45.83 23.08
N ASN A 3 -27.91 -44.76 22.55
CA ASN A 3 -29.30 -44.33 22.82
C ASN A 3 -29.62 -43.18 21.85
N LEU A 4 -29.79 -43.56 20.58
CA LEU A 4 -30.17 -42.69 19.46
C LEU A 4 -31.09 -43.54 18.58
N ALA A 5 -32.36 -43.66 18.95
CA ALA A 5 -33.48 -44.13 18.12
C ALA A 5 -34.73 -44.32 18.99
N LEU A 6 -35.48 -43.23 19.26
CA LEU A 6 -36.93 -43.33 19.44
C LEU A 6 -37.59 -41.93 19.41
N ALA A 7 -37.73 -41.34 18.21
CA ALA A 7 -38.69 -40.27 17.96
C ALA A 7 -38.88 -40.08 16.44
N ALA A 8 -39.36 -41.14 15.79
CA ALA A 8 -39.88 -41.06 14.43
C ALA A 8 -41.25 -41.73 14.43
N SER A 9 -42.29 -40.99 14.84
CA SER A 9 -43.68 -41.29 14.52
C SER A 9 -44.51 -40.03 14.71
N GLY A 10 -45.05 -39.53 13.60
CA GLY A 10 -45.68 -38.22 13.50
C GLY A 10 -47.00 -38.11 14.25
N LYS A 11 -47.20 -36.94 14.83
CA LYS A 11 -48.49 -36.28 14.93
C LYS A 11 -48.23 -34.78 14.88
N ASP A 12 -48.64 -34.15 13.78
CA ASP A 12 -48.60 -32.71 13.59
C ASP A 12 -49.39 -32.03 14.71
N ASN A 13 -48.67 -31.52 15.71
CA ASN A 13 -49.18 -30.57 16.68
C ASN A 13 -48.32 -29.32 16.56
N ASN A 14 -48.87 -28.33 15.85
CA ASN A 14 -48.26 -27.05 15.55
C ASN A 14 -48.27 -26.12 16.79
N GLN A 15 -47.69 -26.57 17.92
CA GLN A 15 -47.71 -25.85 19.21
C GLN A 15 -46.40 -25.97 20.02
N THR A 16 -45.22 -25.99 19.38
CA THR A 16 -43.94 -26.15 20.12
C THR A 16 -42.91 -25.04 19.93
N TYR A 17 -43.25 -23.87 19.36
CA TYR A 17 -42.27 -22.81 19.07
C TYR A 17 -42.36 -21.54 19.93
N GLN A 18 -43.17 -21.51 21.00
CA GLN A 18 -43.24 -20.35 21.91
C GLN A 18 -42.47 -20.53 23.23
N GLY A 19 -41.89 -21.71 23.49
CA GLY A 19 -41.32 -22.07 24.80
C GLY A 19 -39.96 -21.45 25.14
N ASP A 20 -39.17 -21.01 24.15
CA ASP A 20 -37.74 -20.66 24.37
C ASP A 20 -37.41 -19.17 24.16
N SER A 21 -38.41 -18.31 23.93
CA SER A 21 -38.20 -16.90 23.57
C SER A 21 -37.44 -16.08 24.62
N TYR A 22 -37.37 -16.54 25.87
CA TYR A 22 -36.70 -15.84 26.98
C TYR A 22 -35.28 -16.35 27.24
N ILE A 23 -34.90 -17.52 26.72
CA ILE A 23 -33.59 -18.13 26.99
C ILE A 23 -32.48 -17.32 26.32
N GLN A 24 -32.69 -16.91 25.07
CA GLN A 24 -31.70 -16.16 24.31
C GLN A 24 -31.36 -14.78 24.94
N PRO A 25 -32.32 -13.93 25.33
CA PRO A 25 -32.03 -12.72 26.11
C PRO A 25 -31.26 -12.97 27.40
N LEU A 26 -31.56 -14.05 28.14
CA LEU A 26 -30.88 -14.39 29.40
C LEU A 26 -29.43 -14.82 29.18
N ILE A 27 -29.17 -15.62 28.14
CA ILE A 27 -27.80 -16.01 27.76
C ILE A 27 -27.01 -14.79 27.32
N LEU A 28 -27.61 -13.90 26.51
CA LEU A 28 -26.95 -12.67 26.08
C LEU A 28 -26.67 -11.73 27.26
N ARG A 29 -27.61 -11.58 28.20
CA ARG A 29 -27.37 -10.83 29.44
C ARG A 29 -26.18 -11.39 30.24
N LEU A 30 -26.12 -12.72 30.38
CA LEU A 30 -25.01 -13.39 31.05
C LEU A 30 -23.69 -13.12 30.33
N LEU A 31 -23.68 -13.21 28.99
CA LEU A 31 -22.51 -12.91 28.17
C LEU A 31 -22.05 -11.46 28.37
N VAL A 32 -22.96 -10.49 28.31
CA VAL A 32 -22.62 -9.08 28.59
C VAL A 32 -21.94 -8.95 29.95
N THR A 33 -22.50 -9.58 30.98
CA THR A 33 -21.93 -9.51 32.33
C THR A 33 -20.57 -10.23 32.43
N TRP A 34 -20.37 -11.29 31.65
CA TRP A 34 -19.15 -12.08 31.69
C TRP A 34 -17.99 -11.46 30.89
N LEU A 35 -18.28 -10.78 29.78
CA LEU A 35 -17.28 -10.14 28.93
C LEU A 35 -16.78 -8.82 29.51
N ALA A 36 -17.62 -8.15 30.30
CA ALA A 36 -17.30 -6.91 30.98
C ALA A 36 -15.95 -6.99 31.73
N GLU A 37 -15.02 -6.09 31.37
CA GLU A 37 -13.70 -5.97 31.97
C GLU A 37 -12.85 -7.27 31.95
N CYS A 38 -13.22 -8.25 31.12
CA CYS A 38 -12.58 -9.56 31.07
C CYS A 38 -12.03 -9.88 29.66
N PRO A 39 -10.79 -9.45 29.34
CA PRO A 39 -10.17 -9.72 28.04
C PRO A 39 -10.03 -11.20 27.69
N ASN A 40 -9.87 -12.06 28.69
CA ASN A 40 -9.77 -13.51 28.49
C ASN A 40 -11.11 -14.12 28.04
N ALA A 41 -12.24 -13.63 28.60
CA ALA A 41 -13.56 -14.08 28.17
C ALA A 41 -13.85 -13.65 26.72
N VAL A 42 -13.46 -12.42 26.36
CA VAL A 42 -13.52 -11.93 24.97
C VAL A 42 -12.67 -12.80 24.04
N TYR A 43 -11.44 -13.12 24.45
CA TYR A 43 -10.56 -14.01 23.67
C TYR A 43 -11.19 -15.39 23.43
N CYS A 44 -11.72 -16.03 24.48
CA CYS A 44 -12.40 -17.33 24.35
C CYS A 44 -13.64 -17.25 23.43
N LEU A 45 -14.40 -16.15 23.49
CA LEU A 45 -15.56 -15.98 22.61
C LEU A 45 -15.13 -15.83 21.14
N LEU A 46 -14.06 -15.07 20.88
CA LEU A 46 -13.50 -14.81 19.55
C LEU A 46 -12.61 -15.96 19.04
N GLU A 47 -12.35 -16.99 19.84
CA GLU A 47 -11.54 -18.15 19.45
C GLU A 47 -12.18 -18.91 18.28
N ALA A 48 -13.52 -19.01 18.26
CA ALA A 48 -14.27 -19.59 17.16
C ALA A 48 -14.88 -18.49 16.25
N PRO A 49 -14.49 -18.40 14.96
CA PRO A 49 -14.99 -17.36 14.04
C PRO A 49 -16.51 -17.46 13.77
N ALA A 50 -17.10 -18.64 14.01
CA ALA A 50 -18.53 -18.86 13.94
C ALA A 50 -19.31 -17.99 14.95
N HIS A 51 -18.74 -17.70 16.12
CA HIS A 51 -19.41 -16.87 17.14
C HIS A 51 -19.56 -15.42 16.69
N LEU A 52 -18.49 -14.82 16.15
CA LEU A 52 -18.52 -13.46 15.62
C LEU A 52 -19.53 -13.35 14.46
N THR A 53 -19.51 -14.32 13.55
CA THR A 53 -20.45 -14.36 12.41
C THR A 53 -21.90 -14.49 12.89
N TYR A 54 -22.14 -15.34 13.88
CA TYR A 54 -23.47 -15.51 14.48
C TYR A 54 -23.98 -14.21 15.13
N LEU A 55 -23.15 -13.54 15.92
CA LEU A 55 -23.53 -12.29 16.59
C LEU A 55 -23.81 -11.18 15.57
N LEU A 56 -22.99 -11.02 14.53
CA LEU A 56 -23.23 -10.05 13.45
C LEU A 56 -24.57 -10.31 12.75
N ASN A 57 -24.84 -11.57 12.41
CA ASN A 57 -26.13 -11.94 11.81
C ASN A 57 -27.30 -11.72 12.78
N LEU A 58 -27.09 -11.92 14.08
CA LEU A 58 -28.13 -11.74 15.09
C LEU A 58 -28.52 -10.27 15.25
N VAL A 59 -27.55 -9.35 15.19
CA VAL A 59 -27.80 -7.91 15.19
C VAL A 59 -28.59 -7.46 13.95
N SER A 60 -28.28 -8.04 12.79
CA SER A 60 -28.97 -7.72 11.52
C SER A 60 -30.29 -8.48 11.29
N ASN A 61 -30.66 -9.44 12.14
CA ASN A 61 -31.80 -10.33 11.89
C ASN A 61 -33.15 -9.62 12.15
N PRO A 62 -33.97 -9.31 11.12
CA PRO A 62 -35.21 -8.56 11.29
C PRO A 62 -36.29 -9.30 12.10
N HIS A 63 -36.15 -10.61 12.30
CA HIS A 63 -37.10 -11.42 13.04
C HIS A 63 -36.76 -11.57 14.54
N ALA A 64 -35.58 -11.11 14.96
CA ALA A 64 -35.19 -11.07 16.38
C ALA A 64 -35.85 -9.89 17.10
N SER A 65 -36.09 -10.02 18.42
CA SER A 65 -36.62 -8.91 19.22
C SER A 65 -35.56 -7.80 19.38
N ALA A 66 -36.03 -6.56 19.58
CA ALA A 66 -35.15 -5.41 19.83
C ALA A 66 -34.21 -5.66 21.03
N CYS A 67 -34.69 -6.32 22.09
CA CYS A 67 -33.89 -6.73 23.24
C CYS A 67 -32.74 -7.68 22.84
N VAL A 68 -33.01 -8.70 22.01
CA VAL A 68 -31.99 -9.66 21.56
C VAL A 68 -30.97 -9.01 20.62
N GLN A 69 -31.43 -8.22 19.65
CA GLN A 69 -30.54 -7.50 18.74
C GLN A 69 -29.65 -6.52 19.50
N GLY A 70 -30.24 -5.79 20.45
CA GLY A 70 -29.55 -4.84 21.31
C GLY A 70 -28.49 -5.50 22.18
N LEU A 71 -28.83 -6.58 22.90
CA LEU A 71 -27.86 -7.28 23.73
C LEU A 71 -26.74 -7.92 22.91
N ALA A 72 -27.05 -8.44 21.71
CA ALA A 72 -26.03 -8.93 20.79
C ALA A 72 -25.10 -7.80 20.30
N ALA A 73 -25.64 -6.60 20.08
CA ALA A 73 -24.85 -5.42 19.72
C ALA A 73 -23.93 -5.00 20.88
N VAL A 74 -24.40 -5.05 22.12
CA VAL A 74 -23.58 -4.79 23.32
C VAL A 74 -22.43 -5.80 23.42
N VAL A 75 -22.70 -7.11 23.27
CA VAL A 75 -21.66 -8.16 23.29
C VAL A 75 -20.60 -7.94 22.20
N LEU A 76 -21.01 -7.55 20.99
CA LEU A 76 -20.06 -7.20 19.92
C LEU A 76 -19.24 -5.96 20.25
N GLY A 77 -19.86 -4.95 20.86
CA GLY A 77 -19.16 -3.76 21.31
C GLY A 77 -18.12 -4.05 22.39
N GLU A 78 -18.42 -4.96 23.33
CA GLU A 78 -17.46 -5.44 24.33
C GLU A 78 -16.29 -6.20 23.70
N CYS A 79 -16.54 -6.93 22.62
CA CYS A 79 -15.49 -7.57 21.82
C CYS A 79 -14.56 -6.58 21.12
N VAL A 80 -14.95 -5.31 21.01
CA VAL A 80 -14.07 -4.22 20.56
C VAL A 80 -13.42 -3.55 21.77
N LEU A 81 -14.21 -3.21 22.79
CA LEU A 81 -13.78 -2.44 23.95
C LEU A 81 -12.74 -3.16 24.82
N TYR A 82 -12.94 -4.45 25.11
CA TYR A 82 -12.08 -5.21 26.04
C TYR A 82 -11.10 -6.14 25.31
N ASN A 83 -11.03 -6.08 23.99
CA ASN A 83 -10.11 -6.88 23.22
C ASN A 83 -8.70 -6.28 23.23
N LYS A 84 -7.82 -6.93 24.01
CA LYS A 84 -6.41 -6.55 24.15
C LYS A 84 -5.47 -7.35 23.25
N SER A 85 -6.01 -8.20 22.37
CA SER A 85 -5.19 -9.01 21.47
C SER A 85 -4.70 -8.16 20.30
N SER A 86 -3.39 -8.17 20.05
CA SER A 86 -2.76 -7.57 18.86
C SER A 86 -2.30 -8.63 17.85
N GLU A 87 -2.55 -9.91 18.15
CA GLU A 87 -2.09 -11.04 17.35
C GLU A 87 -3.28 -11.78 16.72
N ASN A 88 -3.12 -12.21 15.46
CA ASN A 88 -4.00 -13.11 14.68
C ASN A 88 -5.22 -12.53 13.95
N ASN A 89 -5.19 -11.31 13.37
CA ASN A 89 -6.31 -10.74 12.58
C ASN A 89 -7.67 -10.77 13.29
N ARG A 90 -7.65 -10.74 14.63
CA ARG A 90 -8.80 -10.74 15.55
C ARG A 90 -8.67 -9.62 16.58
N ASP A 91 -7.88 -8.62 16.25
CA ASP A 91 -7.71 -7.40 17.03
C ASP A 91 -9.02 -6.60 17.09
N ALA A 92 -9.09 -5.64 17.99
CA ALA A 92 -10.26 -4.77 18.14
C ALA A 92 -10.65 -4.07 16.82
N PHE A 93 -9.65 -3.75 15.98
CA PHE A 93 -9.87 -3.15 14.66
C PHE A 93 -10.59 -4.09 13.70
N SER A 94 -10.15 -5.34 13.53
CA SER A 94 -10.83 -6.31 12.64
C SER A 94 -12.27 -6.59 13.05
N VAL A 95 -12.58 -6.63 14.35
CA VAL A 95 -13.95 -6.77 14.85
C VAL A 95 -14.79 -5.52 14.53
N ALA A 96 -14.23 -4.32 14.75
CA ALA A 96 -14.89 -3.06 14.43
C ALA A 96 -15.10 -2.87 12.91
N ASP A 97 -14.15 -3.29 12.09
CA ASP A 97 -14.25 -3.28 10.63
C ASP A 97 -15.34 -4.26 10.15
N ALA A 98 -15.34 -5.50 10.63
CA ALA A 98 -16.38 -6.48 10.30
C ALA A 98 -17.78 -5.99 10.70
N LEU A 99 -17.90 -5.33 11.85
CA LEU A 99 -19.13 -4.69 12.31
C LEU A 99 -19.58 -3.58 11.34
N SER A 100 -18.64 -2.71 10.94
CA SER A 100 -18.90 -1.62 10.01
C SER A 100 -19.35 -2.11 8.64
N GLN A 101 -18.77 -3.20 8.13
CA GLN A 101 -19.08 -3.77 6.82
C GLN A 101 -20.40 -4.56 6.80
N LYS A 102 -20.70 -5.32 7.84
CA LYS A 102 -21.86 -6.24 7.87
C LYS A 102 -23.12 -5.59 8.39
N VAL A 103 -23.01 -4.73 9.41
CA VAL A 103 -24.16 -4.09 10.06
C VAL A 103 -24.24 -2.61 9.68
N GLY A 104 -23.09 -1.93 9.61
CA GLY A 104 -23.01 -0.48 9.49
C GLY A 104 -23.11 0.20 10.86
N LEU A 105 -22.18 1.11 11.15
CA LEU A 105 -22.07 1.74 12.48
C LEU A 105 -23.33 2.49 12.90
N THR A 106 -24.02 3.16 11.97
CA THR A 106 -25.29 3.84 12.25
C THR A 106 -26.39 2.86 12.66
N SER A 107 -26.53 1.75 11.92
CA SER A 107 -27.52 0.71 12.25
C SER A 107 -27.19 0.03 13.57
N PHE A 108 -25.89 -0.21 13.82
CA PHE A 108 -25.40 -0.76 15.07
C PHE A 108 -25.74 0.14 16.27
N PHE A 109 -25.44 1.44 16.21
CA PHE A 109 -25.74 2.36 17.31
C PHE A 109 -27.25 2.54 17.53
N LEU A 110 -28.07 2.47 16.48
CA LEU A 110 -29.53 2.47 16.62
C LEU A 110 -30.04 1.27 17.45
N LYS A 111 -29.33 0.14 17.48
CA LYS A 111 -29.71 -1.02 18.31
C LYS A 111 -29.61 -0.75 19.81
N PHE A 112 -28.75 0.17 20.25
CA PHE A 112 -28.69 0.59 21.66
C PHE A 112 -29.91 1.42 22.05
N ASP A 113 -30.36 2.31 21.16
CA ASP A 113 -31.60 3.09 21.38
C ASP A 113 -32.84 2.18 21.40
N GLU A 114 -32.91 1.21 20.49
CA GLU A 114 -33.97 0.19 20.47
C GLU A 114 -33.94 -0.69 21.72
N LEU A 115 -32.75 -1.09 22.19
CA LEU A 115 -32.56 -1.83 23.44
C LEU A 115 -33.06 -1.05 24.63
N ARG A 116 -32.67 0.22 24.76
CA ARG A 116 -33.06 1.09 25.89
C ARG A 116 -34.57 1.25 25.97
N LYS A 117 -35.25 1.44 24.84
CA LYS A 117 -36.72 1.49 24.78
C LYS A 117 -37.32 0.16 25.26
N SER A 118 -36.83 -0.96 24.73
CA SER A 118 -37.30 -2.30 25.13
C SER A 118 -37.08 -2.58 26.62
N LEU A 119 -35.94 -2.19 27.19
CA LEU A 119 -35.64 -2.36 28.62
C LEU A 119 -36.52 -1.45 29.51
N LEU A 120 -36.85 -0.25 29.04
CA LEU A 120 -37.76 0.65 29.76
C LEU A 120 -39.20 0.09 29.75
N ASP A 121 -39.65 -0.46 28.63
CA ASP A 121 -40.94 -1.11 28.50
C ASP A 121 -41.02 -2.34 29.45
N LEU A 122 -39.96 -3.14 29.52
CA LEU A 122 -39.81 -4.25 30.49
C LEU A 122 -39.86 -3.77 31.95
N ALA A 123 -39.14 -2.69 32.27
CA ALA A 123 -39.09 -2.15 33.63
C ALA A 123 -40.45 -1.59 34.09
N THR A 124 -41.19 -0.93 33.21
CA THR A 124 -42.53 -0.41 33.51
C THR A 124 -43.55 -1.55 33.70
N LEU A 125 -43.41 -2.65 32.94
CA LEU A 125 -44.21 -3.86 33.12
C LEU A 125 -43.92 -4.56 34.47
N GLY A 126 -42.66 -4.51 34.93
CA GLY A 126 -42.24 -5.01 36.23
C GLY A 126 -42.83 -4.23 37.42
N GLN A 127 -43.04 -2.92 37.27
CA GLN A 127 -43.65 -2.10 38.33
C GLN A 127 -45.17 -2.31 38.48
N HIS A 128 -45.85 -2.73 37.40
CA HIS A 128 -47.27 -3.06 37.45
C HIS A 128 -47.58 -4.40 38.12
N ARG A 129 -46.59 -5.29 38.26
CA ARG A 129 -46.74 -6.55 39.00
C ARG A 129 -46.34 -6.33 40.46
N LYS A 130 -47.34 -6.04 41.30
CA LYS A 130 -47.22 -6.12 42.77
C LYS A 130 -46.50 -7.43 43.13
N PRO A 131 -45.49 -7.41 44.01
CA PRO A 131 -44.78 -8.63 44.39
C PRO A 131 -45.79 -9.62 44.96
N LEU A 132 -45.70 -10.89 44.54
CA LEU A 132 -46.49 -12.00 45.07
C LEU A 132 -46.09 -12.21 46.54
N SER A 133 -46.71 -11.42 47.42
CA SER A 133 -46.61 -11.57 48.85
C SER A 133 -47.40 -12.82 49.23
N ARG A 134 -46.69 -13.92 49.46
CA ARG A 134 -47.23 -15.13 50.10
C ARG A 134 -47.73 -14.73 51.49
N SER A 135 -49.06 -14.69 51.70
CA SER A 135 -49.77 -15.17 52.90
C SER A 135 -51.28 -14.87 52.85
N SER A 136 -52.06 -15.95 52.85
CA SER A 136 -53.37 -16.21 53.50
C SER A 136 -54.49 -15.15 53.63
N THR A 137 -55.69 -15.66 53.31
CA THR A 137 -57.06 -15.37 53.80
C THR A 137 -57.83 -14.15 53.27
N ALA A 138 -58.86 -14.48 52.48
CA ALA A 138 -60.20 -13.89 52.39
C ALA A 138 -60.32 -12.36 52.36
N SER A 139 -60.54 -11.81 51.17
CA SER A 139 -61.37 -10.62 51.02
C SER A 139 -62.07 -10.65 49.67
N MET A 140 -63.38 -10.88 49.70
CA MET A 140 -64.30 -10.61 48.59
C MET A 140 -64.34 -9.09 48.40
N ALA A 141 -63.85 -8.58 47.27
CA ALA A 141 -64.13 -7.22 46.82
C ALA A 141 -64.12 -7.21 45.29
N ASP A 142 -65.19 -6.64 44.75
CA ASP A 142 -65.63 -6.62 43.36
C ASP A 142 -64.51 -6.53 42.31
N ALA A 143 -64.47 -7.53 41.43
CA ALA A 143 -63.74 -7.46 40.19
C ALA A 143 -64.52 -6.57 39.21
N GLN A 144 -64.05 -5.33 39.04
CA GLN A 144 -64.45 -4.51 37.92
C GLN A 144 -63.72 -5.04 36.68
N GLU A 145 -64.45 -5.82 35.87
CA GLU A 145 -64.03 -6.22 34.53
C GLU A 145 -63.81 -4.96 33.69
N VAL A 146 -62.55 -4.61 33.50
CA VAL A 146 -62.14 -3.68 32.45
C VAL A 146 -61.78 -4.55 31.26
N ASP A 147 -62.73 -4.71 30.34
CA ASP A 147 -62.49 -5.16 28.97
C ASP A 147 -61.49 -4.19 28.33
N ASN A 148 -60.21 -4.58 28.33
CA ASN A 148 -59.25 -4.04 27.40
C ASN A 148 -59.06 -5.07 26.29
N ASP A 149 -59.90 -4.94 25.27
CA ASP A 149 -59.68 -5.47 23.93
C ASP A 149 -58.41 -4.82 23.37
N ASP A 150 -57.25 -5.41 23.63
CA ASP A 150 -56.01 -5.10 22.92
C ASP A 150 -55.25 -6.42 22.64
N ALA A 151 -55.80 -7.17 21.68
CA ALA A 151 -55.38 -8.52 21.30
C ALA A 151 -54.03 -8.59 20.55
N ASN A 152 -53.01 -7.83 20.97
CA ASN A 152 -51.65 -7.97 20.44
C ASN A 152 -50.50 -7.69 21.42
N GLN A 153 -50.76 -7.59 22.73
CA GLN A 153 -49.66 -7.54 23.69
C GLN A 153 -49.03 -8.93 23.82
N LYS A 154 -47.91 -9.16 23.11
CA LYS A 154 -46.98 -10.25 23.40
C LYS A 154 -46.57 -10.12 24.86
N HIS A 155 -47.22 -10.83 25.77
CA HIS A 155 -46.82 -10.87 27.16
C HIS A 155 -45.38 -11.40 27.24
N GLU A 156 -44.44 -10.49 27.47
CA GLU A 156 -43.04 -10.86 27.70
C GLU A 156 -42.95 -11.70 28.97
N HIS A 157 -42.04 -12.68 28.95
CA HIS A 157 -41.98 -13.71 29.97
C HIS A 157 -41.61 -13.09 31.34
N PRO A 158 -42.29 -13.43 32.45
CA PRO A 158 -42.07 -12.84 33.78
C PRO A 158 -40.59 -12.85 34.22
N VAL A 159 -39.86 -13.89 33.84
CA VAL A 159 -38.43 -14.05 34.15
C VAL A 159 -37.57 -12.98 33.47
N ILE A 160 -37.92 -12.53 32.25
CA ILE A 160 -37.19 -11.48 31.55
C ILE A 160 -37.34 -10.15 32.31
N VAL A 161 -38.57 -9.83 32.71
CA VAL A 161 -38.92 -8.62 33.46
C VAL A 161 -38.19 -8.55 34.81
N GLU A 162 -38.14 -9.66 35.56
CA GLU A 162 -37.40 -9.73 36.83
C GLU A 162 -35.88 -9.74 36.64
N SER A 163 -35.41 -10.15 35.46
CA SER A 163 -33.98 -10.25 35.18
C SER A 163 -33.34 -8.89 34.91
N PHE A 164 -34.01 -7.96 34.24
CA PHE A 164 -33.44 -6.65 33.91
C PHE A 164 -33.69 -5.62 35.02
N ASP A 165 -32.87 -5.69 36.07
CA ASP A 165 -32.94 -4.73 37.17
C ASP A 165 -32.40 -3.33 36.75
N PRO A 166 -32.75 -2.27 37.51
CA PRO A 166 -32.27 -0.92 37.21
C PRO A 166 -30.75 -0.75 37.27
N MET A 167 -30.04 -1.64 37.97
CA MET A 167 -28.57 -1.61 38.06
C MET A 167 -27.94 -2.10 36.77
N PHE A 168 -28.49 -3.15 36.18
CA PHE A 168 -28.09 -3.68 34.89
C PHE A 168 -28.41 -2.69 33.76
N ILE A 169 -29.55 -2.00 33.81
CA ILE A 169 -29.86 -0.95 32.82
C ILE A 169 -28.82 0.17 32.85
N LYS A 170 -28.47 0.68 34.04
CA LYS A 170 -27.39 1.68 34.19
C LYS A 170 -26.02 1.16 33.77
N PHE A 171 -25.77 -0.14 33.95
CA PHE A 171 -24.54 -0.78 33.50
C PHE A 171 -24.47 -0.78 31.96
N ILE A 172 -25.56 -1.14 31.27
CA ILE A 172 -25.67 -1.05 29.81
C ILE A 172 -25.47 0.39 29.30
N GLU A 173 -26.03 1.40 29.98
CA GLU A 173 -25.87 2.82 29.59
C GLU A 173 -24.40 3.27 29.64
N ARG A 174 -23.64 2.86 30.67
CA ARG A 174 -22.20 3.14 30.74
C ARG A 174 -21.42 2.39 29.66
N LEU A 175 -21.77 1.13 29.46
CA LEU A 175 -21.11 0.30 28.47
C LEU A 175 -21.33 0.84 27.05
N GLU A 176 -22.52 1.37 26.74
CA GLU A 176 -22.80 2.05 25.48
C GLU A 176 -21.86 3.24 25.25
N THR A 177 -21.67 4.10 26.26
CA THR A 177 -20.80 5.28 26.11
C THR A 177 -19.36 4.86 25.84
N ASP A 178 -18.87 3.87 26.58
CA ASP A 178 -17.50 3.39 26.47
C ASP A 178 -17.25 2.69 25.12
N ILE A 179 -18.21 1.86 24.67
CA ILE A 179 -18.16 1.21 23.35
C ILE A 179 -18.14 2.27 22.25
N ARG A 180 -18.99 3.29 22.32
CA ARG A 180 -19.08 4.35 21.30
C ARG A 180 -17.77 5.12 21.20
N GLU A 181 -17.19 5.51 22.34
CA GLU A 181 -15.89 6.18 22.39
C GLU A 181 -14.76 5.31 21.84
N SER A 182 -14.72 4.02 22.23
CA SER A 182 -13.71 3.07 21.76
C SER A 182 -13.75 2.87 20.24
N ILE A 183 -14.93 2.61 19.68
CA ILE A 183 -15.10 2.43 18.23
C ILE A 183 -14.71 3.71 17.48
N LEU A 184 -15.17 4.88 17.93
CA LEU A 184 -14.81 6.17 17.31
C LEU A 184 -13.30 6.44 17.41
N GLY A 185 -12.67 6.10 18.54
CA GLY A 185 -11.24 6.25 18.76
C GLY A 185 -10.41 5.37 17.82
N ILE A 186 -10.84 4.14 17.56
CA ILE A 186 -10.18 3.24 16.60
C ILE A 186 -10.18 3.83 15.19
N PHE A 187 -11.34 4.32 14.72
CA PHE A 187 -11.45 4.94 13.39
C PHE A 187 -10.84 6.35 13.30
N SER A 188 -10.61 7.02 14.43
CA SER A 188 -9.97 8.34 14.46
C SER A 188 -8.44 8.26 14.53
N ASN A 189 -7.89 7.30 15.28
CA ASN A 189 -6.45 7.14 15.48
C ASN A 189 -5.73 6.59 14.24
N THR A 190 -6.41 5.83 13.38
CA THR A 190 -5.88 5.43 12.07
C THR A 190 -5.56 6.65 11.19
N LYS A 191 -6.28 7.76 11.37
CA LYS A 191 -6.09 9.00 10.60
C LYS A 191 -4.81 9.78 10.99
N ASN A 192 -4.28 9.58 12.20
CA ASN A 192 -3.12 10.32 12.72
C ASN A 192 -1.78 9.58 12.61
N LYS A 193 -1.78 8.29 12.24
CA LYS A 193 -0.55 7.48 12.20
C LYS A 193 0.28 7.64 10.91
N VAL A 194 -0.19 8.46 9.95
CA VAL A 194 0.40 8.64 8.61
C VAL A 194 1.49 9.73 8.54
N THR A 195 1.73 10.51 9.60
CA THR A 195 2.53 11.75 9.50
C THR A 195 3.97 11.69 10.03
N VAL A 196 4.50 10.50 10.38
CA VAL A 196 5.90 10.37 10.80
C VAL A 196 6.68 9.67 9.71
N LEU A 197 7.56 10.41 9.04
CA LEU A 197 8.53 9.91 8.07
C LEU A 197 9.43 8.89 8.80
N PRO A 198 9.34 7.58 8.50
CA PRO A 198 9.98 6.58 9.32
C PRO A 198 11.48 6.49 9.02
N ALA A 199 12.28 6.36 10.08
CA ALA A 199 13.70 6.03 10.03
C ALA A 199 14.00 4.68 9.33
N GLU A 200 12.97 3.93 8.92
CA GLU A 200 13.09 2.70 8.12
C GLU A 200 13.52 2.94 6.66
N LEU A 201 13.43 4.17 6.17
CA LEU A 201 13.86 4.58 4.82
C LEU A 201 15.38 4.73 4.68
N GLU A 202 16.12 4.81 5.78
CA GLU A 202 17.59 4.93 5.74
C GLU A 202 18.25 3.55 5.60
N GLN A 203 19.24 3.44 4.72
CA GLN A 203 20.04 2.22 4.57
C GLN A 203 20.77 1.96 5.89
N ARG A 204 20.59 0.76 6.45
CA ARG A 204 21.19 0.43 7.75
C ARG A 204 22.68 0.14 7.57
N ASP A 205 23.49 0.52 8.55
CA ASP A 205 24.92 0.20 8.54
C ASP A 205 25.11 -1.32 8.45
N LYS A 206 25.75 -1.78 7.35
CA LYS A 206 26.03 -3.18 6.95
C LYS A 206 24.95 -3.93 6.16
N GLU A 207 23.90 -3.27 5.68
CA GLU A 207 22.92 -3.89 4.79
C GLU A 207 23.44 -3.95 3.34
N THR A 208 23.28 -5.08 2.66
CA THR A 208 23.61 -5.19 1.23
C THR A 208 22.55 -4.47 0.38
N ASP A 209 22.94 -3.89 -0.76
CA ASP A 209 22.01 -3.12 -1.61
C ASP A 209 20.79 -3.93 -2.03
N GLY A 210 20.94 -5.25 -2.25
CA GLY A 210 19.83 -6.14 -2.57
C GLY A 210 18.82 -6.30 -1.44
N ASP A 211 19.29 -6.40 -0.19
CA ASP A 211 18.43 -6.49 0.98
C ASP A 211 17.74 -5.16 1.29
N TYR A 212 18.44 -4.04 1.09
CA TYR A 212 17.89 -2.69 1.22
C TYR A 212 16.76 -2.45 0.21
N ILE A 213 16.97 -2.78 -1.07
CA ILE A 213 15.96 -2.66 -2.12
C ILE A 213 14.75 -3.54 -1.82
N LYS A 214 14.97 -4.77 -1.36
CA LYS A 214 13.87 -5.68 -0.99
C LYS A 214 13.06 -5.12 0.17
N ARG A 215 13.72 -4.63 1.23
CA ARG A 215 13.05 -4.01 2.37
C ARG A 215 12.28 -2.74 1.97
N LEU A 216 12.86 -1.92 1.11
CA LEU A 216 12.23 -0.70 0.61
C LEU A 216 11.00 -1.04 -0.24
N LYS A 217 11.09 -2.09 -1.09
CA LYS A 217 9.95 -2.58 -1.87
C LYS A 217 8.83 -3.11 -0.98
N ASP A 218 9.16 -3.94 0.01
CA ASP A 218 8.19 -4.48 0.97
C ASP A 218 7.55 -3.35 1.80
N PHE A 219 8.31 -2.32 2.15
CA PHE A 219 7.82 -1.13 2.84
C PHE A 219 6.87 -0.31 1.95
N VAL A 220 7.24 -0.02 0.70
CA VAL A 220 6.40 0.72 -0.25
C VAL A 220 5.11 -0.05 -0.56
N GLU A 221 5.18 -1.37 -0.75
CA GLU A 221 3.99 -2.21 -0.96
C GLU A 221 3.07 -2.19 0.26
N LYS A 222 3.64 -2.27 1.47
CA LYS A 222 2.89 -2.13 2.72
C LYS A 222 2.23 -0.75 2.85
N GLN A 223 2.95 0.33 2.53
CA GLN A 223 2.40 1.69 2.54
C GLN A 223 1.32 1.89 1.46
N CYS A 224 1.47 1.29 0.27
CA CYS A 224 0.42 1.32 -0.76
C CYS A 224 -0.85 0.61 -0.31
N ASN A 225 -0.73 -0.55 0.35
CA ASN A 225 -1.87 -1.28 0.89
C ASN A 225 -2.55 -0.49 2.02
N GLU A 226 -1.78 0.10 2.93
CA GLU A 226 -2.28 0.96 4.00
C GLU A 226 -3.00 2.20 3.42
N MET A 227 -2.41 2.86 2.41
CA MET A 227 -3.03 4.01 1.72
C MET A 227 -4.33 3.62 1.01
N GLN A 228 -4.41 2.42 0.42
CA GLN A 228 -5.61 1.93 -0.25
C GLN A 228 -6.74 1.64 0.75
N VAL A 229 -6.40 1.07 1.91
CA VAL A 229 -7.34 0.88 3.04
C VAL A 229 -7.80 2.24 3.56
N SER A 230 -6.89 3.18 3.84
CA SER A 230 -7.24 4.54 4.28
C SER A 230 -8.06 5.32 3.26
N ALA A 231 -7.82 5.14 1.96
CA ALA A 231 -8.62 5.74 0.90
C ALA A 231 -10.05 5.16 0.85
N SER A 232 -10.21 3.86 1.15
CA SER A 232 -11.52 3.23 1.29
C SER A 232 -12.27 3.73 2.53
N GLU A 233 -11.55 3.94 3.63
CA GLU A 233 -12.10 4.50 4.87
C GLU A 233 -12.49 5.98 4.72
N CYS A 234 -11.72 6.77 3.95
CA CYS A 234 -12.05 8.17 3.65
C CYS A 234 -13.36 8.29 2.84
N ARG A 235 -13.64 7.34 1.93
CA ARG A 235 -14.94 7.26 1.26
C ARG A 235 -16.06 6.99 2.26
N ASN A 236 -15.82 6.10 3.23
CA ASN A 236 -16.80 5.80 4.28
C ASN A 236 -17.04 6.99 5.23
N ALA A 237 -15.99 7.75 5.57
CA ALA A 237 -16.11 8.98 6.36
C ALA A 237 -16.89 10.09 5.62
N THR A 238 -16.65 10.27 4.33
CA THR A 238 -17.40 11.23 3.49
C THR A 238 -18.89 10.85 3.41
N LEU A 239 -19.19 9.55 3.35
CA LEU A 239 -20.56 9.03 3.39
C LEU A 239 -21.21 9.28 4.76
N ALA A 240 -20.47 9.13 5.86
CA ALA A 240 -20.98 9.45 7.20
C ALA A 240 -21.27 10.96 7.38
N GLU A 241 -20.46 11.82 6.79
CA GLU A 241 -20.64 13.28 6.83
C GLU A 241 -21.85 13.75 5.99
N GLU A 242 -22.10 13.15 4.82
CA GLU A 242 -23.33 13.39 4.06
C GLU A 242 -24.59 12.93 4.81
N LEU A 243 -24.50 11.87 5.61
CA LEU A 243 -25.64 11.37 6.41
C LEU A 243 -26.01 12.31 7.55
N VAL A 244 -25.02 12.92 8.22
CA VAL A 244 -25.27 13.95 9.25
C VAL A 244 -25.94 15.18 8.63
N ARG A 245 -25.55 15.56 7.41
CA ARG A 245 -26.14 16.70 6.69
C ARG A 245 -27.58 16.44 6.21
N THR A 246 -27.94 15.18 5.99
CA THR A 246 -29.26 14.78 5.44
C THR A 246 -30.27 14.40 6.52
N GLY A 247 -29.83 14.07 7.74
CA GLY A 247 -30.69 13.68 8.87
C GLY A 247 -31.39 14.80 9.63
N GLY A 248 -31.24 16.07 9.24
CA GLY A 248 -31.73 17.25 9.98
C GLY A 248 -33.09 17.81 9.54
N GLY A 249 -33.86 17.13 8.68
CA GLY A 249 -35.14 17.64 8.16
C GLY A 249 -36.36 16.96 8.79
N THR A 250 -36.97 17.56 9.81
CA THR A 250 -38.33 17.16 10.25
C THR A 250 -39.36 18.15 9.71
N PRO A 251 -40.44 17.70 9.04
CA PRO A 251 -41.58 18.55 8.71
C PRO A 251 -42.61 18.48 9.85
N SER A 252 -42.89 19.60 10.51
CA SER A 252 -44.01 19.70 11.47
C SER A 252 -45.04 20.70 10.97
N ASN A 253 -46.25 20.19 10.71
CA ASN A 253 -47.44 20.95 10.31
C ASN A 253 -48.04 21.72 11.50
N PRO A 254 -48.77 22.84 11.28
CA PRO A 254 -49.02 23.85 12.29
C PRO A 254 -50.35 23.64 13.04
N SER A 255 -50.35 23.85 14.36
CA SER A 255 -51.55 24.23 15.10
C SER A 255 -51.23 25.25 16.20
N GLN A 256 -51.69 26.47 15.92
CA GLN A 256 -52.18 27.56 16.78
C GLN A 256 -51.58 27.80 18.20
N SER A 257 -51.04 29.02 18.31
CA SER A 257 -51.36 30.04 19.33
C SER A 257 -50.84 29.85 20.76
N ALA A 258 -49.64 30.41 21.03
CA ALA A 258 -49.36 31.41 22.08
C ALA A 258 -47.83 31.47 22.35
N GLY A 259 -47.06 32.21 21.54
CA GLY A 259 -45.59 32.22 21.69
C GLY A 259 -44.82 33.35 20.98
N SER A 260 -45.47 34.46 20.62
CA SER A 260 -44.94 35.45 19.64
C SER A 260 -43.56 36.05 19.96
N GLY A 261 -43.16 36.18 21.23
CA GLY A 261 -41.84 36.74 21.59
C GLY A 261 -40.68 35.75 21.48
N LYS A 262 -40.85 34.53 21.99
CA LYS A 262 -39.80 33.50 22.00
C LYS A 262 -39.62 32.86 20.63
N GLU A 263 -40.72 32.65 19.91
CA GLU A 263 -40.70 32.12 18.55
C GLU A 263 -39.95 33.06 17.60
N ARG A 264 -40.16 34.38 17.71
CA ARG A 264 -39.46 35.36 16.88
C ARG A 264 -37.95 35.41 17.16
N VAL A 265 -37.53 35.28 18.43
CA VAL A 265 -36.11 35.20 18.80
C VAL A 265 -35.48 33.91 18.25
N LEU A 266 -36.14 32.76 18.42
CA LEU A 266 -35.66 31.50 17.87
C LEU A 266 -35.57 31.53 16.35
N THR A 267 -36.53 32.14 15.67
CA THR A 267 -36.53 32.26 14.20
C THR A 267 -35.38 33.15 13.72
N GLU A 268 -35.07 34.23 14.44
CA GLU A 268 -33.94 35.10 14.10
C GLU A 268 -32.60 34.43 14.39
N THR A 269 -32.48 33.66 15.48
CA THR A 269 -31.28 32.83 15.77
C THR A 269 -31.06 31.79 14.68
N LEU A 270 -32.09 31.02 14.31
CA LEU A 270 -32.02 30.05 13.21
C LEU A 270 -31.62 30.71 11.88
N ARG A 271 -32.09 31.92 11.61
CA ARG A 271 -31.74 32.69 10.41
C ARG A 271 -30.27 33.13 10.42
N GLN A 272 -29.75 33.54 11.58
CA GLN A 272 -28.33 33.87 11.74
C GLN A 272 -27.46 32.62 11.56
N ASP A 273 -27.83 31.50 12.16
CA ASP A 273 -27.11 30.23 12.04
C ASP A 273 -27.09 29.74 10.58
N LEU A 274 -28.19 29.89 9.84
CA LEU A 274 -28.27 29.54 8.42
C LEU A 274 -27.36 30.44 7.57
N GLN A 275 -27.32 31.75 7.85
CA GLN A 275 -26.41 32.67 7.16
C GLN A 275 -24.94 32.35 7.46
N GLU A 276 -24.62 32.01 8.71
CA GLU A 276 -23.26 31.62 9.09
C GLU A 276 -22.85 30.30 8.45
N ALA A 277 -23.73 29.29 8.45
CA ALA A 277 -23.50 28.03 7.76
C ALA A 277 -23.27 28.24 6.25
N THR A 278 -24.05 29.14 5.62
CA THR A 278 -23.89 29.48 4.20
C THR A 278 -22.53 30.10 3.91
N ARG A 279 -22.05 31.04 4.74
CA ARG A 279 -20.71 31.63 4.59
C ARG A 279 -19.61 30.58 4.78
N ARG A 280 -19.74 29.68 5.75
CA ARG A 280 -18.78 28.59 5.97
C ARG A 280 -18.71 27.66 4.75
N ILE A 281 -19.86 27.33 4.16
CA ILE A 281 -19.93 26.53 2.92
C ILE A 281 -19.23 27.26 1.76
N GLU A 282 -19.41 28.56 1.63
CA GLU A 282 -18.78 29.34 0.57
C GLU A 282 -17.26 29.43 0.71
N ILE A 283 -16.76 29.60 1.94
CA ILE A 283 -15.32 29.52 2.24
C ILE A 283 -14.78 28.12 1.88
N LEU A 284 -15.40 27.06 2.38
CA LEU A 284 -14.98 25.68 2.09
C LEU A 284 -15.02 25.36 0.60
N LYS A 285 -15.98 25.92 -0.15
CA LYS A 285 -16.05 25.77 -1.60
C LYS A 285 -14.88 26.47 -2.30
N SER A 286 -14.48 27.66 -1.83
CA SER A 286 -13.31 28.36 -2.37
C SER A 286 -12.00 27.63 -2.04
N GLU A 287 -11.88 27.08 -0.83
CA GLU A 287 -10.72 26.29 -0.41
C GLU A 287 -10.61 24.99 -1.20
N LYS A 288 -11.73 24.28 -1.41
CA LYS A 288 -11.78 23.10 -2.29
C LYS A 288 -11.31 23.44 -3.70
N ALA A 289 -11.79 24.53 -4.28
CA ALA A 289 -11.37 24.95 -5.63
C ALA A 289 -9.87 25.26 -5.70
N LYS A 290 -9.31 25.88 -4.65
CA LYS A 290 -7.87 26.15 -4.54
C LYS A 290 -7.05 24.86 -4.44
N ILE A 291 -7.45 23.95 -3.56
CA ILE A 291 -6.78 22.64 -3.38
C ILE A 291 -6.85 21.82 -4.67
N GLU A 292 -7.99 21.85 -5.37
CA GLU A 292 -8.17 21.16 -6.66
C GLU A 292 -7.26 21.74 -7.75
N ALA A 293 -7.07 23.06 -7.80
CA ALA A 293 -6.12 23.71 -8.70
C ALA A 293 -4.66 23.34 -8.36
N GLU A 294 -4.29 23.33 -7.08
CA GLU A 294 -2.96 22.90 -6.63
C GLU A 294 -2.69 21.42 -6.96
N ALA A 295 -3.67 20.54 -6.74
CA ALA A 295 -3.58 19.13 -7.10
C ALA A 295 -3.38 18.93 -8.61
N ASN A 296 -4.09 19.70 -9.44
CA ASN A 296 -3.90 19.66 -10.90
C ASN A 296 -2.51 20.14 -11.32
N ASN A 297 -1.96 21.15 -10.64
CA ASN A 297 -0.59 21.61 -10.88
C ASN A 297 0.45 20.54 -10.53
N TYR A 298 0.32 19.90 -9.35
CA TYR A 298 1.22 18.81 -8.95
C TYR A 298 1.12 17.60 -9.88
N ARG A 299 -0.10 17.26 -10.33
CA ARG A 299 -0.31 16.19 -11.30
C ARG A 299 0.40 16.49 -12.63
N THR A 300 0.28 17.72 -13.11
CA THR A 300 0.95 18.15 -14.35
C THR A 300 2.47 18.09 -14.19
N LEU A 301 3.00 18.54 -13.06
CA LEU A 301 4.43 18.46 -12.75
C LEU A 301 4.93 17.01 -12.71
N ALA A 302 4.17 16.10 -12.08
CA ALA A 302 4.49 14.67 -12.03
C ALA A 302 4.53 14.07 -13.44
N THR A 303 3.52 14.34 -14.28
CA THR A 303 3.52 13.84 -15.67
C THR A 303 4.69 14.35 -16.50
N LYS A 304 5.14 15.59 -16.24
CA LYS A 304 6.33 16.14 -16.89
C LYS A 304 7.59 15.41 -16.43
N LEU A 305 7.77 15.21 -15.13
CA LEU A 305 8.91 14.47 -14.58
C LEU A 305 8.96 13.02 -15.07
N GLU A 306 7.81 12.36 -15.18
CA GLU A 306 7.71 11.02 -15.78
C GLU A 306 8.17 11.01 -17.24
N SER A 307 7.76 12.02 -18.04
CA SER A 307 8.20 12.14 -19.42
C SER A 307 9.70 12.44 -19.56
N ASP A 308 10.25 13.27 -18.67
CA ASP A 308 11.67 13.60 -18.63
C ASP A 308 12.50 12.36 -18.24
N LEU A 309 12.05 11.60 -17.23
CA LEU A 309 12.67 10.33 -16.83
C LEU A 309 12.62 9.29 -17.96
N LYS A 310 11.51 9.21 -18.68
CA LYS A 310 11.38 8.30 -19.82
C LYS A 310 12.34 8.67 -20.94
N SER A 311 12.42 9.96 -21.28
CA SER A 311 13.39 10.48 -22.26
C SER A 311 14.83 10.18 -21.85
N LEU A 312 15.17 10.38 -20.56
CA LEU A 312 16.50 10.06 -20.03
C LEU A 312 16.79 8.56 -20.11
N SER A 313 15.83 7.71 -19.75
CA SER A 313 15.95 6.25 -19.87
C SER A 313 16.16 5.81 -21.33
N ASP A 314 15.47 6.44 -22.27
CA ASP A 314 15.62 6.15 -23.70
C ASP A 314 17.00 6.59 -24.21
N ALA A 315 17.51 7.74 -23.75
CA ALA A 315 18.86 8.20 -24.04
C ALA A 315 19.94 7.25 -23.48
N TYR A 316 19.79 6.77 -22.24
CA TYR A 316 20.68 5.77 -21.66
C TYR A 316 20.66 4.45 -22.44
N THR A 317 19.47 3.97 -22.80
CA THR A 317 19.32 2.74 -23.60
C THR A 317 20.02 2.89 -24.96
N SER A 318 19.86 4.03 -25.62
CA SER A 318 20.55 4.34 -26.87
C SER A 318 22.08 4.38 -26.70
N LEU A 319 22.56 4.97 -25.61
CA LEU A 319 23.99 5.01 -25.29
C LEU A 319 24.57 3.62 -24.98
N GLU A 320 23.81 2.77 -24.29
CA GLU A 320 24.19 1.38 -24.03
C GLU A 320 24.28 0.58 -25.33
N GLN A 321 23.32 0.75 -26.25
CA GLN A 321 23.36 0.14 -27.58
C GLN A 321 24.58 0.60 -28.39
N SER A 322 24.88 1.91 -28.36
CA SER A 322 26.08 2.49 -28.96
C SER A 322 27.36 1.89 -28.37
N ASN A 323 27.46 1.79 -27.05
CA ASN A 323 28.60 1.16 -26.38
C ASN A 323 28.72 -0.32 -26.76
N PHE A 324 27.63 -1.06 -26.79
CA PHE A 324 27.66 -2.47 -27.21
C PHE A 324 28.13 -2.62 -28.66
N HIS A 325 27.69 -1.73 -29.56
CA HIS A 325 28.18 -1.71 -30.94
C HIS A 325 29.67 -1.41 -31.00
N LEU A 326 30.15 -0.39 -30.27
CA LEU A 326 31.58 -0.05 -30.20
C LEU A 326 32.40 -1.17 -29.57
N GLU A 327 31.92 -1.83 -28.52
CA GLU A 327 32.57 -2.99 -27.92
C GLU A 327 32.63 -4.17 -28.90
N ALA A 328 31.57 -4.40 -29.66
CA ALA A 328 31.55 -5.43 -30.71
C ALA A 328 32.55 -5.09 -31.83
N GLU A 329 32.64 -3.83 -32.24
CA GLU A 329 33.62 -3.34 -33.22
C GLU A 329 35.05 -3.47 -32.69
N VAL A 330 35.33 -3.02 -31.46
CA VAL A 330 36.63 -3.19 -30.80
C VAL A 330 36.99 -4.68 -30.68
N LYS A 331 36.03 -5.54 -30.34
CA LYS A 331 36.23 -6.98 -30.27
C LYS A 331 36.46 -7.59 -31.65
N ALA A 332 35.78 -7.12 -32.68
CA ALA A 332 35.99 -7.54 -34.06
C ALA A 332 37.36 -7.10 -34.57
N ILE A 333 37.81 -5.88 -34.26
CA ILE A 333 39.16 -5.39 -34.55
C ILE A 333 40.20 -6.21 -33.77
N ARG A 334 39.97 -6.51 -32.49
CA ARG A 334 40.86 -7.37 -31.70
C ARG A 334 40.92 -8.81 -32.21
N LYS A 335 39.80 -9.37 -32.69
CA LYS A 335 39.75 -10.71 -33.30
C LYS A 335 40.31 -10.73 -34.73
N GLY A 336 40.13 -9.65 -35.49
CA GLY A 336 40.79 -9.42 -36.77
C GLY A 336 42.29 -9.15 -36.61
N GLY A 337 42.69 -8.67 -35.43
CA GLY A 337 44.07 -8.55 -34.94
C GLY A 337 44.51 -9.73 -34.06
N ASP A 338 43.89 -10.90 -34.23
CA ASP A 338 44.43 -12.21 -33.76
C ASP A 338 45.18 -12.93 -34.88
N ALA A 339 45.44 -12.25 -36.01
CA ALA A 339 46.79 -12.34 -36.56
C ALA A 339 47.70 -11.62 -35.56
N PRO A 340 48.90 -12.15 -35.24
CA PRO A 340 49.89 -11.38 -34.49
C PRO A 340 49.90 -10.00 -35.14
N TYR A 341 49.79 -8.93 -34.34
CA TYR A 341 50.15 -7.56 -34.70
C TYR A 341 51.01 -7.60 -35.97
N PRO A 342 50.61 -7.06 -37.14
CA PRO A 342 51.26 -7.36 -38.42
C PRO A 342 52.75 -7.28 -38.14
N ASP A 343 53.42 -8.44 -38.13
CA ASP A 343 54.63 -8.60 -37.35
C ASP A 343 55.56 -7.49 -37.81
N VAL A 344 55.68 -6.43 -37.01
CA VAL A 344 56.32 -5.20 -37.50
C VAL A 344 57.77 -5.54 -37.78
N GLU A 345 58.29 -6.55 -37.08
CA GLU A 345 59.58 -7.13 -37.32
C GLU A 345 59.61 -7.92 -38.63
N ALA A 346 58.61 -8.75 -38.96
CA ALA A 346 58.53 -9.42 -40.27
C ALA A 346 58.29 -8.45 -41.44
N ILE A 347 57.44 -7.44 -41.30
CA ILE A 347 57.19 -6.42 -42.33
C ILE A 347 58.40 -5.53 -42.49
N ARG A 348 59.10 -5.20 -41.40
CA ARG A 348 60.37 -4.45 -41.44
C ARG A 348 61.51 -5.33 -41.95
N ALA A 349 61.49 -6.64 -41.72
CA ALA A 349 62.44 -7.59 -42.26
C ALA A 349 62.20 -7.80 -43.75
N GLU A 350 60.96 -7.96 -44.20
CA GLU A 350 60.60 -8.06 -45.62
C GLU A 350 60.90 -6.75 -46.36
N ALA A 351 60.60 -5.60 -45.77
CA ALA A 351 60.97 -4.29 -46.34
C ALA A 351 62.50 -4.07 -46.36
N ARG A 352 63.25 -4.61 -45.38
CA ARG A 352 64.72 -4.59 -45.41
C ARG A 352 65.29 -5.56 -46.43
N GLU A 353 64.75 -6.77 -46.53
CA GLU A 353 65.19 -7.77 -47.51
C GLU A 353 64.92 -7.30 -48.94
N GLU A 354 63.78 -6.63 -49.18
CA GLU A 354 63.48 -6.06 -50.49
C GLU A 354 64.38 -4.86 -50.81
N ALA A 355 64.65 -3.99 -49.83
CA ALA A 355 65.62 -2.90 -49.98
C ALA A 355 67.05 -3.44 -50.21
N GLU A 356 67.44 -4.52 -49.55
CA GLU A 356 68.71 -5.20 -49.76
C GLU A 356 68.77 -5.81 -51.16
N LYS A 357 67.73 -6.49 -51.63
CA LYS A 357 67.65 -7.02 -53.01
C LYS A 357 67.69 -5.93 -54.07
N GLU A 358 66.98 -4.82 -53.88
CA GLU A 358 67.06 -3.67 -54.78
C GLU A 358 68.48 -3.09 -54.77
N SER A 359 69.11 -2.94 -53.60
CA SER A 359 70.50 -2.47 -53.49
C SER A 359 71.51 -3.44 -54.12
N GLU A 360 71.30 -4.77 -54.00
CA GLU A 360 72.12 -5.79 -54.62
C GLU A 360 71.95 -5.80 -56.15
N ALA A 361 70.72 -5.58 -56.62
CA ALA A 361 70.44 -5.45 -58.05
C ALA A 361 71.11 -4.19 -58.64
N GLU A 362 71.00 -3.05 -57.96
CA GLU A 362 71.70 -1.81 -58.34
C GLU A 362 73.22 -1.98 -58.32
N LEU A 363 73.77 -2.63 -57.28
CA LEU A 363 75.19 -2.96 -57.19
C LEU A 363 75.64 -3.86 -58.33
N ASN A 364 74.84 -4.87 -58.67
CA ASN A 364 75.16 -5.78 -59.78
C ASN A 364 75.14 -5.05 -61.14
N ASP A 365 74.18 -4.15 -61.36
CA ASP A 365 74.14 -3.29 -62.55
C ASP A 365 75.36 -2.37 -62.63
N LEU A 366 75.80 -1.80 -61.49
CA LEU A 366 77.03 -1.03 -61.41
C LEU A 366 78.27 -1.88 -61.72
N LEU A 367 78.34 -3.11 -61.20
CA LEU A 367 79.45 -4.03 -61.50
C LEU A 367 79.50 -4.41 -62.98
N VAL A 368 78.35 -4.60 -63.63
CA VAL A 368 78.28 -4.82 -65.09
C VAL A 368 78.77 -3.59 -65.84
N CYS A 369 78.35 -2.38 -65.44
CA CYS A 369 78.84 -1.13 -66.03
C CYS A 369 80.35 -0.99 -65.88
N LEU A 370 80.89 -1.24 -64.69
CA LEU A 370 82.32 -1.20 -64.41
C LEU A 370 83.09 -2.22 -65.26
N GLY A 371 82.59 -3.45 -65.38
CA GLY A 371 83.20 -4.47 -66.24
C GLY A 371 83.21 -4.06 -67.72
N GLN A 372 82.15 -3.39 -68.20
CA GLN A 372 82.12 -2.84 -69.55
C GLN A 372 83.14 -1.70 -69.73
N GLU A 373 83.26 -0.81 -68.74
CA GLU A 373 84.26 0.26 -68.76
C GLU A 373 85.68 -0.30 -68.74
N GLN A 374 85.97 -1.28 -67.89
CA GLN A 374 87.26 -1.94 -67.84
C GLN A 374 87.59 -2.63 -69.18
N SER A 375 86.63 -3.30 -69.81
CA SER A 375 86.82 -3.88 -71.15
C SER A 375 87.05 -2.83 -72.24
N LYS A 376 86.40 -1.66 -72.15
CA LYS A 376 86.66 -0.54 -73.07
C LYS A 376 88.04 0.04 -72.85
N VAL A 377 88.46 0.24 -71.59
CA VAL A 377 89.80 0.69 -71.22
C VAL A 377 90.83 -0.29 -71.77
N GLU A 378 90.70 -1.59 -71.53
CA GLU A 378 91.64 -2.61 -72.04
C GLU A 378 91.77 -2.59 -73.57
N LYS A 379 90.64 -2.44 -74.30
CA LYS A 379 90.65 -2.32 -75.77
C LYS A 379 91.31 -1.04 -76.26
N LEU A 380 91.05 0.09 -75.59
CA LEU A 380 91.65 1.38 -75.94
C LEU A 380 93.14 1.39 -75.60
N SER A 381 93.52 0.91 -74.42
CA SER A 381 94.90 0.72 -73.98
C SER A 381 95.67 -0.16 -74.97
N SER A 382 95.10 -1.29 -75.40
CA SER A 382 95.72 -2.15 -76.42
C SER A 382 95.97 -1.39 -77.73
N ARG A 383 95.00 -0.58 -78.17
CA ARG A 383 95.11 0.23 -79.39
C ARG A 383 96.11 1.39 -79.26
N LEU A 384 96.21 2.00 -78.08
CA LEU A 384 97.18 3.06 -77.74
C LEU A 384 98.60 2.49 -77.73
N ILE A 385 98.80 1.30 -77.15
CA ILE A 385 100.07 0.57 -77.19
C ILE A 385 100.45 0.26 -78.64
N GLU A 386 99.51 -0.21 -79.48
CA GLU A 386 99.73 -0.43 -80.92
C GLU A 386 100.14 0.85 -81.67
N LEU A 387 99.67 2.02 -81.23
CA LEU A 387 100.03 3.33 -81.77
C LEU A 387 101.35 3.88 -81.19
N GLY A 388 101.98 3.19 -80.24
CA GLY A 388 103.27 3.54 -79.65
C GLY A 388 103.20 4.51 -78.47
N GLU A 389 102.03 4.69 -77.86
CA GLU A 389 101.84 5.52 -76.66
C GLU A 389 102.04 4.72 -75.36
N ASP A 390 102.64 5.34 -74.35
CA ASP A 390 102.87 4.74 -73.03
C ASP A 390 101.63 4.91 -72.14
N VAL A 391 100.87 3.84 -72.00
CA VAL A 391 99.60 3.82 -71.27
C VAL A 391 99.79 3.90 -69.75
N ASP A 392 100.89 3.37 -69.21
CA ASP A 392 101.12 3.33 -67.75
C ASP A 392 101.38 4.75 -67.21
N PHE A 393 102.13 5.56 -67.97
CA PHE A 393 102.34 6.98 -67.64
C PHE A 393 101.04 7.80 -67.74
N LEU A 394 100.14 7.47 -68.67
CA LEU A 394 98.85 8.18 -68.84
C LEU A 394 97.83 7.86 -67.74
N LEU A 395 97.94 6.71 -67.08
CA LEU A 395 97.06 6.30 -65.98
C LEU A 395 97.57 6.76 -64.59
N GLU A 396 98.80 7.25 -64.50
CA GLU A 396 99.41 7.76 -63.26
C GLU A 396 98.67 9.02 -62.78
N GLY A 397 97.85 8.86 -61.73
CA GLY A 397 97.11 9.96 -61.07
C GLY A 397 95.59 9.97 -61.24
N ILE A 398 94.98 8.98 -61.93
CA ILE A 398 93.53 8.93 -62.17
C ILE A 398 92.72 8.30 -61.00
N GLY A 399 93.38 7.73 -59.97
CA GLY A 399 92.72 6.87 -58.97
C GLY A 399 92.69 7.29 -57.49
N ASP A 400 93.25 8.44 -57.08
CA ASP A 400 93.56 8.70 -55.65
C ASP A 400 92.54 9.59 -54.89
N ASP A 401 91.45 10.03 -55.51
CA ASP A 401 90.48 10.98 -54.91
C ASP A 401 89.34 10.34 -54.11
N THR A 402 89.44 9.07 -53.71
CA THR A 402 88.39 8.35 -52.94
C THR A 402 88.81 8.02 -51.50
N ALA A 403 89.43 8.98 -50.81
CA ALA A 403 89.58 8.94 -49.35
C ALA A 403 88.24 9.30 -48.68
N LEU A 404 87.48 8.28 -48.28
CA LEU A 404 86.25 8.41 -47.50
C LEU A 404 86.59 8.90 -46.08
N GLY A 405 85.95 10.00 -45.67
CA GLY A 405 85.98 10.49 -44.29
C GLY A 405 85.25 9.53 -43.36
N GLU A 406 85.88 9.23 -42.23
CA GLU A 406 85.27 8.56 -41.08
C GLU A 406 84.24 9.51 -40.45
N ASP A 407 82.95 9.27 -40.67
CA ASP A 407 81.89 9.88 -39.86
C ASP A 407 81.56 8.91 -38.71
N ASP A 408 82.16 9.19 -37.55
CA ASP A 408 81.73 8.72 -36.23
C ASP A 408 80.36 9.35 -35.92
N GLU A 409 79.27 8.57 -36.01
CA GLU A 409 78.01 8.91 -35.34
C GLU A 409 77.87 8.04 -34.08
N ASP A 410 78.36 8.60 -32.97
CA ASP A 410 78.16 8.13 -31.60
C ASP A 410 76.69 8.32 -31.19
N ASP A 411 76.11 7.25 -30.66
CA ASP A 411 74.81 7.19 -30.00
C ASP A 411 74.71 8.13 -28.76
N ASN A 412 73.49 8.59 -28.49
CA ASN A 412 72.82 8.70 -27.17
C ASN A 412 72.31 10.09 -26.72
N ASP A 413 70.98 10.18 -26.74
CA ASP A 413 70.08 10.52 -25.62
C ASP A 413 70.29 11.81 -24.82
N ASP A 414 69.49 12.82 -25.20
CA ASP A 414 69.04 13.90 -24.31
C ASP A 414 67.92 13.40 -23.36
N LYS A 415 68.03 13.84 -22.11
CA LYS A 415 67.17 13.53 -20.94
C LYS A 415 65.76 14.09 -20.96
#